data_AF-A0A8B6HM79-F1
#
_entry.id   AF-A0A8B6HM79-F1
#
_cell.length_a   1.000
_cell.length_b   1.000
_cell.length_c   1.000
_cell.angle_alpha   90.00
_cell.angle_beta   90.00
_cell.angle_gamma   90.00
#
_symmetry.space_group_name_H-M   'P 1'
#
loop_
_entity.id
_entity.type
_entity.pdbx_description
1 polymer ?
#
loop_
_entity_poly.entity_id
_entity_poly.type
_entity_poly.pdbx_seq_one_letter_code
_entity_poly.pdbx_strand_id
1 'polypeptide(L)'
;MLILNNKGRCIFLDIHNRYTGLTDKTLQHTMGITEVSQGGTRKWKVAACVLLLSTITFLSLFIYDTIKELPCANEPCHNSGICVVEGDSFNCFCRFGYSGSKCEETPCSNQPCLNNGTCDELGSSYVCHCLDGYKGSKCEATPCSNDPCLNGGTCTVEGSAFRCSCTPRYTGNSCEETPCSNQPCLNNGTCDELGSSYVCHCPDGYNGSNCEATPCSNDPCLNGGTCTVEGSAFRCSCTPRYTGNSCEETPCSKQPCLNNGTCDELGSSYVCHCPDGYNGSNCKETPCVGDPCLNEETCTVNGSSHLCSCLPKYTEISLEENGNCGIDNDCADNTTCPSGIYKLHLTNISEVYCDMDIDYGGWIVFQRRVNGKVNFYRDWNCYKYGFGDLNSEFWLGKNLLY
;
A
#
# COMPACT_ATOMS: atom_id res chain seq x y z
N MET A 1 -33.43 -26.29 23.77
CA MET A 1 -34.13 -26.90 24.93
C MET A 1 -35.27 -27.78 24.41
N LEU A 2 -35.77 -28.74 25.21
CA LEU A 2 -36.80 -29.74 24.89
C LEU A 2 -36.34 -30.80 23.85
N ILE A 3 -36.84 -32.05 23.77
CA ILE A 3 -38.05 -32.78 24.26
C ILE A 3 -39.24 -32.89 23.26
N LEU A 4 -39.34 -34.11 22.72
CA LEU A 4 -40.38 -34.77 21.90
C LEU A 4 -41.84 -34.28 21.98
N ASN A 5 -42.51 -34.28 20.82
CA ASN A 5 -43.87 -34.82 20.67
C ASN A 5 -44.11 -35.30 19.21
N ASN A 6 -45.15 -36.11 19.00
CA ASN A 6 -45.60 -36.61 17.68
C ASN A 6 -46.27 -35.54 16.78
N LYS A 7 -46.14 -34.25 17.12
CA LYS A 7 -46.35 -33.09 16.23
C LYS A 7 -45.17 -32.10 16.23
N GLY A 8 -43.97 -32.59 16.57
CA GLY A 8 -42.79 -31.76 16.83
C GLY A 8 -42.82 -31.11 18.22
N ARG A 9 -41.89 -30.22 18.57
CA ARG A 9 -40.68 -29.73 17.88
C ARG A 9 -39.80 -28.99 18.90
N CYS A 10 -38.49 -28.89 18.69
CA CYS A 10 -37.57 -28.25 19.65
C CYS A 10 -36.57 -27.32 18.96
N ILE A 11 -36.07 -26.32 19.70
CA ILE A 11 -35.43 -25.11 19.16
C ILE A 11 -34.14 -24.77 19.94
N PHE A 12 -33.21 -24.06 19.29
CA PHE A 12 -31.94 -23.54 19.80
C PHE A 12 -31.80 -22.02 19.59
N LEU A 13 -30.84 -21.38 20.29
CA LEU A 13 -30.47 -19.96 20.17
C LEU A 13 -28.93 -19.78 20.11
N ASP A 14 -28.46 -19.16 19.02
CA ASP A 14 -27.96 -17.77 18.95
C ASP A 14 -26.48 -17.33 19.28
N ILE A 15 -26.06 -16.29 18.54
CA ILE A 15 -24.99 -15.24 18.62
C ILE A 15 -23.44 -15.48 18.74
N HIS A 16 -22.74 -14.86 17.76
CA HIS A 16 -21.59 -13.89 17.86
C HIS A 16 -20.10 -14.32 18.06
N ASN A 17 -19.03 -13.56 17.68
CA ASN A 17 -18.78 -12.39 16.76
C ASN A 17 -17.26 -11.96 16.75
N ARG A 18 -16.88 -10.93 15.93
CA ARG A 18 -15.68 -10.02 15.95
C ARG A 18 -14.46 -10.42 15.07
N TYR A 19 -13.47 -9.55 14.68
CA TYR A 19 -13.01 -8.19 15.09
C TYR A 19 -12.15 -7.45 13.98
N THR A 20 -12.06 -6.09 13.98
CA THR A 20 -11.00 -5.08 13.53
C THR A 20 -9.91 -5.38 12.46
N GLY A 21 -9.22 -4.44 11.75
CA GLY A 21 -9.03 -2.95 11.74
C GLY A 21 -7.57 -2.58 11.27
N LEU A 22 -7.05 -1.34 11.03
CA LEU A 22 -7.54 0.05 10.83
C LEU A 22 -6.33 1.04 10.50
N THR A 23 -6.38 1.95 9.51
CA THR A 23 -5.35 3.04 9.24
C THR A 23 -5.93 4.38 8.70
N ASP A 24 -5.12 5.45 8.56
CA ASP A 24 -5.47 6.86 8.88
C ASP A 24 -5.01 7.98 7.88
N LYS A 25 -5.64 9.19 7.94
CA LYS A 25 -5.08 10.53 7.61
C LYS A 25 -6.02 11.72 7.98
N THR A 26 -5.44 12.92 8.18
CA THR A 26 -6.05 14.07 8.88
C THR A 26 -6.19 15.38 8.08
N LEU A 27 -7.08 16.30 8.51
CA LEU A 27 -6.97 17.77 8.30
C LEU A 27 -7.90 18.58 9.24
N GLN A 28 -7.74 19.91 9.28
CA GLN A 28 -8.19 20.82 10.37
C GLN A 28 -9.45 21.64 10.03
N HIS A 29 -10.19 22.12 11.06
CA HIS A 29 -10.49 23.56 11.30
C HIS A 29 -11.27 23.78 12.62
N THR A 30 -11.23 24.99 13.20
CA THR A 30 -11.70 25.28 14.57
C THR A 30 -12.45 26.62 14.71
N MET A 31 -13.31 26.72 15.75
CA MET A 31 -13.85 27.92 16.47
C MET A 31 -15.34 28.28 16.25
N GLY A 32 -16.02 28.73 17.33
CA GLY A 32 -17.37 29.32 17.27
C GLY A 32 -18.18 29.38 18.59
N ILE A 33 -17.82 30.27 19.53
CA ILE A 33 -18.57 30.63 20.78
C ILE A 33 -18.04 32.00 21.30
N THR A 34 -18.74 32.87 22.06
CA THR A 34 -20.07 32.86 22.75
C THR A 34 -20.70 34.28 22.71
N GLU A 35 -21.93 34.45 23.21
CA GLU A 35 -22.64 35.74 23.37
C GLU A 35 -22.24 36.58 24.62
N VAL A 36 -22.64 37.88 24.68
CA VAL A 36 -23.52 38.50 25.74
C VAL A 36 -23.53 40.06 25.75
N SER A 37 -24.68 40.64 25.35
CA SER A 37 -25.46 41.81 25.87
C SER A 37 -24.96 43.29 26.06
N GLN A 38 -25.90 44.23 25.76
CA GLN A 38 -26.21 45.58 26.34
C GLN A 38 -25.37 46.87 26.05
N GLY A 39 -26.08 48.00 25.80
CA GLY A 39 -25.56 49.39 25.89
C GLY A 39 -26.21 50.45 24.95
N GLY A 40 -26.39 51.71 25.40
CA GLY A 40 -26.84 52.90 24.60
C GLY A 40 -25.90 54.12 24.77
N THR A 41 -26.09 55.36 24.27
CA THR A 41 -27.20 56.04 23.55
C THR A 41 -26.77 57.40 22.90
N ARG A 42 -27.40 57.80 21.77
CA ARG A 42 -27.78 59.17 21.28
C ARG A 42 -26.77 60.35 21.04
N LYS A 43 -26.56 60.65 19.74
CA LYS A 43 -26.88 61.90 18.96
C LYS A 43 -26.29 63.34 19.22
N TRP A 44 -25.41 63.77 18.30
CA TRP A 44 -25.44 65.00 17.41
C TRP A 44 -25.36 66.50 17.86
N LYS A 45 -24.74 67.31 16.94
CA LYS A 45 -24.84 68.79 16.64
C LYS A 45 -23.96 69.78 17.44
N VAL A 46 -23.59 71.00 16.94
CA VAL A 46 -23.24 71.63 15.62
C VAL A 46 -22.80 73.10 15.92
N ALA A 47 -22.02 73.77 15.05
CA ALA A 47 -21.39 75.08 15.33
C ALA A 47 -21.97 76.33 14.60
N ALA A 48 -21.57 77.53 15.04
CA ALA A 48 -21.76 78.88 14.46
C ALA A 48 -20.59 79.78 14.94
N CYS A 49 -19.85 80.54 14.12
CA CYS A 49 -20.17 81.82 13.44
C CYS A 49 -20.27 83.07 14.40
N VAL A 50 -19.72 84.27 14.10
CA VAL A 50 -18.72 84.71 13.09
C VAL A 50 -18.30 86.20 13.32
N LEU A 51 -17.02 86.59 13.09
CA LEU A 51 -16.49 87.96 12.76
C LEU A 51 -16.79 89.16 13.74
N LEU A 52 -16.18 90.37 13.72
CA LEU A 52 -14.84 90.94 13.37
C LEU A 52 -14.73 92.39 13.92
N LEU A 53 -13.56 93.06 13.74
CA LEU A 53 -13.36 94.53 13.64
C LEU A 53 -13.58 95.37 14.93
N SER A 54 -13.12 96.64 15.07
CA SER A 54 -12.39 97.58 14.18
C SER A 54 -11.47 98.60 14.92
N THR A 55 -10.25 98.78 14.41
CA THR A 55 -9.43 100.02 14.29
C THR A 55 -9.74 101.29 15.11
N ILE A 56 -8.77 101.72 15.96
CA ILE A 56 -8.54 103.08 16.51
C ILE A 56 -7.01 103.22 16.73
N THR A 57 -6.26 104.28 16.44
CA THR A 57 -6.40 105.48 15.56
C THR A 57 -4.99 106.00 15.22
N PHE A 58 -4.75 106.50 14.01
CA PHE A 58 -3.53 107.29 13.71
C PHE A 58 -3.69 108.74 14.18
N LEU A 59 -2.85 109.19 15.13
CA LEU A 59 -2.23 110.54 15.20
C LEU A 59 -1.42 110.74 16.49
N SER A 60 -0.26 110.08 16.57
CA SER A 60 0.79 110.34 17.58
C SER A 60 2.19 110.38 16.95
N LEU A 61 2.26 110.82 15.70
CA LEU A 61 3.52 111.11 15.00
C LEU A 61 4.10 112.46 15.46
N PHE A 62 5.40 112.66 15.23
CA PHE A 62 6.21 113.82 15.63
C PHE A 62 6.69 113.92 17.10
N ILE A 63 6.59 112.85 17.90
CA ILE A 63 7.61 112.55 18.95
C ILE A 63 8.03 111.06 18.88
N TYR A 64 8.09 110.49 17.67
CA TYR A 64 8.37 109.07 17.44
C TYR A 64 9.20 108.79 16.18
N ASP A 65 9.98 109.77 15.72
CA ASP A 65 10.73 109.70 14.45
C ASP A 65 12.15 110.27 14.59
N THR A 66 12.78 110.01 15.74
CA THR A 66 14.21 110.25 16.01
C THR A 66 14.77 109.47 17.20
N ILE A 67 14.01 108.52 17.77
CA ILE A 67 14.67 107.29 18.21
C ILE A 67 15.18 106.66 16.91
N LYS A 68 16.48 106.78 16.63
CA LYS A 68 17.14 105.84 15.73
C LYS A 68 16.99 104.50 16.43
N GLU A 69 16.01 103.70 16.00
CA GLU A 69 15.78 102.31 16.42
C GLU A 69 17.15 101.66 16.56
N LEU A 70 17.60 101.47 17.81
CA LEU A 70 18.97 101.03 18.04
C LEU A 70 19.04 99.64 17.41
N PRO A 71 20.06 99.29 16.59
CA PRO A 71 19.96 98.07 15.79
C PRO A 71 19.71 96.79 16.60
N CYS A 72 20.01 96.78 17.90
CA CYS A 72 19.72 95.69 18.84
C CYS A 72 18.52 95.91 19.80
N ALA A 73 17.77 97.02 19.70
CA ALA A 73 16.75 97.43 20.68
C ALA A 73 15.54 96.49 20.76
N ASN A 74 15.12 95.92 19.63
CA ASN A 74 14.00 94.98 19.55
C ASN A 74 14.46 93.51 19.52
N GLU A 75 15.61 93.21 20.16
CA GLU A 75 16.20 91.86 20.28
C GLU A 75 16.19 91.06 18.95
N PRO A 76 16.80 91.58 17.86
CA PRO A 76 16.64 91.01 16.51
C PRO A 76 17.34 89.66 16.31
N CYS A 77 18.12 89.20 17.29
CA CYS A 77 18.83 87.92 17.25
C CYS A 77 18.02 86.86 17.99
N HIS A 78 17.52 85.87 17.25
CA HIS A 78 16.77 84.74 17.79
C HIS A 78 17.67 83.80 18.62
N ASN A 79 17.06 82.83 19.30
CA ASN A 79 17.75 81.72 19.98
C ASN A 79 18.84 82.15 21.00
N SER A 80 18.65 83.31 21.64
CA SER A 80 19.62 83.94 22.55
C SER A 80 20.99 84.25 21.90
N GLY A 81 21.00 84.57 20.60
CA GLY A 81 22.18 85.11 19.92
C GLY A 81 22.57 86.49 20.48
N ILE A 82 23.87 86.79 20.51
CA ILE A 82 24.39 88.06 21.05
C ILE A 82 24.35 89.12 19.94
N CYS A 83 23.48 90.11 20.10
CA CYS A 83 23.41 91.24 19.19
C CYS A 83 24.54 92.25 19.44
N VAL A 84 25.23 92.64 18.38
CA VAL A 84 26.27 93.69 18.39
C VAL A 84 25.92 94.73 17.32
N VAL A 85 26.04 96.02 17.65
CA VAL A 85 25.79 97.11 16.71
C VAL A 85 27.00 97.30 15.81
N GLU A 86 26.78 97.29 14.49
CA GLU A 86 27.81 97.43 13.45
C GLU A 86 27.43 98.61 12.53
N GLY A 87 27.80 99.82 12.98
CA GLY A 87 27.49 101.09 12.29
C GLY A 87 26.00 101.47 12.37
N ASP A 88 25.32 101.43 11.22
CA ASP A 88 23.87 101.60 11.12
C ASP A 88 23.11 100.25 11.12
N SER A 89 23.83 99.12 11.14
CA SER A 89 23.29 97.76 11.18
C SER A 89 23.51 97.11 12.55
N PHE A 90 23.00 95.89 12.72
CA PHE A 90 23.44 94.94 13.74
C PHE A 90 24.11 93.73 13.08
N ASN A 91 24.76 92.91 13.91
CA ASN A 91 25.32 91.61 13.60
C ASN A 91 25.00 90.66 14.76
N CYS A 92 24.68 89.40 14.49
CA CYS A 92 24.23 88.42 15.48
C CYS A 92 25.26 87.31 15.65
N PHE A 93 25.93 87.29 16.81
CA PHE A 93 26.83 86.18 17.17
C PHE A 93 26.02 85.03 17.76
N CYS A 94 25.80 84.01 16.95
CA CYS A 94 24.97 82.87 17.30
C CYS A 94 25.61 81.96 18.35
N ARG A 95 24.76 81.40 19.22
CA ARG A 95 25.13 80.28 20.08
C ARG A 95 25.45 79.05 19.22
N PHE A 96 26.31 78.17 19.74
CA PHE A 96 26.60 76.89 19.10
C PHE A 96 25.30 76.15 18.74
N GLY A 97 25.26 75.54 17.56
CA GLY A 97 24.08 74.83 17.03
C GLY A 97 23.08 75.69 16.24
N TYR A 98 23.13 77.02 16.35
CA TYR A 98 22.25 77.94 15.61
C TYR A 98 23.00 78.65 14.48
N SER A 99 22.29 78.96 13.39
CA SER A 99 22.84 79.64 12.21
C SER A 99 21.84 80.63 11.59
N GLY A 100 22.13 81.15 10.39
CA GLY A 100 21.37 82.23 9.77
C GLY A 100 21.84 83.63 10.19
N SER A 101 21.33 84.65 9.49
CA SER A 101 21.75 86.06 9.63
C SER A 101 21.37 86.72 10.97
N LYS A 102 20.40 86.13 11.65
CA LYS A 102 19.79 86.56 12.91
C LYS A 102 19.75 85.42 13.94
N CYS A 103 20.51 84.34 13.73
CA CYS A 103 20.42 83.11 14.52
C CYS A 103 19.02 82.46 14.49
N GLU A 104 18.31 82.68 13.38
CA GLU A 104 16.95 82.21 13.10
C GLU A 104 16.89 80.74 12.69
N GLU A 105 18.00 80.18 12.17
CA GLU A 105 18.10 78.77 11.84
C GLU A 105 18.44 77.94 13.08
N THR A 106 17.62 76.94 13.34
CA THR A 106 17.78 75.97 14.42
C THR A 106 18.52 74.70 13.96
N PRO A 107 18.99 73.84 14.88
CA PRO A 107 19.64 72.57 14.49
C PRO A 107 18.78 71.68 13.58
N CYS A 108 17.44 71.81 13.62
CA CYS A 108 16.51 71.06 12.77
C CYS A 108 16.18 71.73 11.42
N SER A 109 16.54 73.00 11.20
CA SER A 109 16.09 73.79 10.05
C SER A 109 16.52 73.24 8.69
N ASN A 110 17.63 72.49 8.64
CA ASN A 110 18.16 71.85 7.43
C ASN A 110 17.74 70.38 7.26
N GLN A 111 16.66 69.94 7.93
CA GLN A 111 16.12 68.56 7.87
C GLN A 111 17.20 67.48 8.08
N PRO A 112 17.93 67.48 9.21
CA PRO A 112 19.09 66.61 9.41
C PRO A 112 18.73 65.12 9.59
N CYS A 113 17.45 64.80 9.82
CA CYS A 113 16.94 63.45 9.99
C CYS A 113 16.49 62.90 8.63
N LEU A 114 17.13 61.81 8.20
CA LEU A 114 16.85 61.11 6.95
C LEU A 114 15.63 60.20 7.10
N ASN A 115 15.17 59.63 5.98
CA ASN A 115 14.14 58.58 5.94
C ASN A 115 12.84 58.94 6.69
N ASN A 116 12.42 60.21 6.60
CA ASN A 116 11.24 60.78 7.26
C ASN A 116 11.24 60.68 8.81
N GLY A 117 12.41 60.61 9.44
CA GLY A 117 12.53 60.77 10.90
C GLY A 117 12.16 62.18 11.36
N THR A 118 11.47 62.30 12.50
CA THR A 118 11.13 63.59 13.11
C THR A 118 12.36 64.20 13.78
N CYS A 119 12.56 65.50 13.65
CA CYS A 119 13.67 66.24 14.28
C CYS A 119 13.16 67.04 15.47
N ASP A 120 13.61 66.69 16.68
CA ASP A 120 13.27 67.39 17.91
C ASP A 120 14.49 68.19 18.40
N GLU A 121 14.27 69.45 18.77
CA GLU A 121 15.34 70.37 19.19
C GLU A 121 15.71 70.18 20.67
N LEU A 122 17.00 69.97 20.92
CA LEU A 122 17.58 69.76 22.24
C LEU A 122 18.61 70.86 22.55
N GLY A 123 18.13 72.11 22.54
CA GLY A 123 18.96 73.31 22.69
C GLY A 123 19.91 73.49 21.50
N SER A 124 21.21 73.49 21.76
CA SER A 124 22.28 73.61 20.75
C SER A 124 22.51 72.34 19.90
N SER A 125 21.57 71.39 19.91
CA SER A 125 21.61 70.10 19.22
C SER A 125 20.20 69.70 18.81
N TYR A 126 20.08 68.66 17.99
CA TYR A 126 18.84 67.94 17.73
C TYR A 126 18.94 66.49 18.21
N VAL A 127 17.80 65.80 18.23
CA VAL A 127 17.69 64.34 18.24
C VAL A 127 16.74 63.92 17.11
N CYS A 128 17.05 62.81 16.44
CA CYS A 128 16.19 62.25 15.40
C CYS A 128 15.35 61.09 15.94
N HIS A 129 14.03 61.25 15.88
CA HIS A 129 13.07 60.20 16.20
C HIS A 129 12.74 59.43 14.92
N CYS A 130 13.42 58.29 14.75
CA CYS A 130 13.28 57.45 13.57
C CYS A 130 11.95 56.71 13.52
N LEU A 131 11.43 56.52 12.31
CA LEU A 131 10.35 55.58 12.04
C LEU A 131 10.83 54.13 12.27
N ASP A 132 9.90 53.22 12.54
CA ASP A 132 10.20 51.80 12.73
C ASP A 132 11.05 51.23 11.59
N GLY A 133 12.00 50.36 11.94
CA GLY A 133 12.96 49.76 11.00
C GLY A 133 14.20 50.61 10.70
N TYR A 134 14.12 51.94 10.83
CA TYR A 134 15.26 52.85 10.61
C TYR A 134 16.08 53.06 11.89
N LYS A 135 17.39 53.25 11.74
CA LYS A 135 18.37 53.33 12.84
C LYS A 135 19.49 54.32 12.52
N GLY A 136 20.30 54.62 13.52
CA GLY A 136 21.42 55.57 13.42
C GLY A 136 21.09 56.95 13.96
N SER A 137 22.10 57.82 14.02
CA SER A 137 22.05 59.14 14.65
C SER A 137 21.14 60.16 13.93
N LYS A 138 20.91 59.91 12.64
CA LYS A 138 20.12 60.68 11.68
C LYS A 138 19.11 59.80 10.95
N CYS A 139 18.79 58.61 11.49
CA CYS A 139 17.97 57.59 10.83
C CYS A 139 18.54 57.10 9.48
N GLU A 140 19.86 57.17 9.32
CA GLU A 140 20.64 56.88 8.12
C GLU A 140 20.66 55.40 7.73
N ALA A 141 20.57 54.50 8.70
CA ALA A 141 20.53 53.06 8.45
C ALA A 141 19.09 52.61 8.17
N THR A 142 18.91 51.96 7.02
CA THR A 142 17.64 51.40 6.56
C THR A 142 17.49 49.93 7.00
N PRO A 143 16.30 49.33 6.86
CA PRO A 143 16.12 47.89 7.04
C PRO A 143 17.09 47.00 6.24
N CYS A 144 17.61 47.47 5.10
CA CYS A 144 18.57 46.75 4.27
C CYS A 144 20.06 46.92 4.67
N SER A 145 20.40 47.80 5.63
CA SER A 145 21.79 48.23 5.87
C SER A 145 22.76 47.19 6.47
N ASN A 146 22.32 45.94 6.66
CA ASN A 146 23.17 44.81 7.10
C ASN A 146 23.02 43.59 6.17
N ASP A 147 22.67 43.81 4.91
CA ASP A 147 22.46 42.77 3.88
C ASP A 147 21.62 41.57 4.36
N PRO A 148 20.35 41.79 4.80
CA PRO A 148 19.51 40.75 5.40
C PRO A 148 19.01 39.68 4.41
N CYS A 149 19.45 39.74 3.15
CA CYS A 149 19.09 38.82 2.08
C CYS A 149 20.31 37.94 1.76
N LEU A 150 20.23 36.68 2.17
CA LEU A 150 21.25 35.67 1.97
C LEU A 150 21.30 35.21 0.50
N ASN A 151 22.29 34.38 0.17
CA ASN A 151 22.38 33.65 -1.10
C ASN A 151 22.30 34.55 -2.37
N GLY A 152 22.77 35.79 -2.25
CA GLY A 152 22.79 36.79 -3.32
C GLY A 152 21.44 37.44 -3.62
N GLY A 153 20.44 37.33 -2.75
CA GLY A 153 19.15 37.99 -2.92
C GLY A 153 19.25 39.51 -2.82
N THR A 154 18.47 40.23 -3.63
CA THR A 154 18.46 41.70 -3.63
C THR A 154 17.52 42.23 -2.56
N CYS A 155 18.02 43.09 -1.65
CA CYS A 155 17.21 43.75 -0.63
C CYS A 155 16.53 45.02 -1.19
N THR A 156 15.23 45.16 -0.95
CA THR A 156 14.46 46.39 -1.23
C THR A 156 13.69 46.82 0.01
N VAL A 157 13.71 48.11 0.34
CA VAL A 157 12.99 48.65 1.51
C VAL A 157 11.50 48.81 1.18
N GLU A 158 10.62 48.18 1.97
CA GLU A 158 9.17 48.29 1.88
C GLU A 158 8.62 49.00 3.14
N GLY A 159 8.58 50.33 3.11
CA GLY A 159 8.12 51.15 4.24
C GLY A 159 9.07 51.10 5.43
N SER A 160 8.65 50.47 6.52
CA SER A 160 9.45 50.18 7.73
C SER A 160 10.13 48.80 7.70
N ALA A 161 9.88 47.99 6.66
CA ALA A 161 10.41 46.65 6.51
C ALA A 161 11.39 46.54 5.33
N PHE A 162 11.94 45.34 5.13
CA PHE A 162 12.60 44.95 3.88
C PHE A 162 11.85 43.79 3.23
N ARG A 163 12.01 43.69 1.91
CA ARG A 163 11.71 42.51 1.10
C ARG A 163 13.00 42.02 0.46
N CYS A 164 13.22 40.72 0.48
CA CYS A 164 14.27 40.09 -0.33
C CYS A 164 13.69 39.58 -1.66
N SER A 165 14.43 39.82 -2.74
CA SER A 165 14.18 39.25 -4.07
C SER A 165 15.22 38.17 -4.32
N CYS A 166 14.84 36.91 -4.11
CA CYS A 166 15.77 35.77 -4.09
C CYS A 166 16.28 35.37 -5.47
N THR A 167 17.49 34.81 -5.50
CA THR A 167 18.08 34.24 -6.72
C THR A 167 17.41 32.90 -7.08
N PRO A 168 17.42 32.47 -8.36
CA PRO A 168 16.72 31.25 -8.81
C PRO A 168 17.31 29.93 -8.26
N ARG A 169 17.01 29.67 -6.98
CA ARG A 169 17.27 28.45 -6.17
C ARG A 169 16.65 28.56 -4.77
N TYR A 170 16.51 29.78 -4.22
CA TYR A 170 16.24 29.99 -2.80
C TYR A 170 14.87 30.60 -2.52
N THR A 171 14.31 30.29 -1.34
CA THR A 171 13.06 30.84 -0.79
C THR A 171 13.26 31.33 0.66
N GLY A 172 12.18 31.64 1.37
CA GLY A 172 12.23 32.26 2.71
C GLY A 172 12.24 33.80 2.67
N ASN A 173 12.10 34.43 3.83
CA ASN A 173 11.99 35.89 3.93
C ASN A 173 13.34 36.62 3.73
N SER A 174 14.42 35.91 4.01
CA SER A 174 15.82 36.31 3.90
C SER A 174 16.56 35.50 2.83
N CYS A 175 15.86 34.78 1.93
CA CYS A 175 16.45 33.87 0.94
C CYS A 175 17.30 32.74 1.57
N GLU A 176 16.91 32.32 2.77
CA GLU A 176 17.59 31.35 3.63
C GLU A 176 17.26 29.90 3.32
N GLU A 177 16.11 29.62 2.68
CA GLU A 177 15.65 28.27 2.37
C GLU A 177 16.18 27.79 1.01
N THR A 178 16.46 26.50 0.92
CA THR A 178 16.66 25.76 -0.33
C THR A 178 15.49 24.79 -0.56
N PRO A 179 15.36 24.17 -1.75
CA PRO A 179 14.28 23.22 -2.03
C PRO A 179 14.26 22.01 -1.08
N CYS A 180 15.37 21.72 -0.39
CA CYS A 180 15.50 20.63 0.58
C CYS A 180 15.33 21.06 2.05
N SER A 181 15.28 22.37 2.38
CA SER A 181 15.23 22.85 3.77
C SER A 181 14.05 22.33 4.58
N ASN A 182 12.90 22.12 3.93
CA ASN A 182 11.67 21.61 4.56
C ASN A 182 11.56 20.07 4.55
N GLN A 183 12.66 19.35 4.34
CA GLN A 183 12.76 17.88 4.35
C GLN A 183 11.65 17.18 3.53
N PRO A 184 11.53 17.48 2.22
CA PRO A 184 10.40 17.01 1.40
C PRO A 184 10.39 15.49 1.15
N CYS A 185 11.53 14.81 1.34
CA CYS A 185 11.69 13.39 1.12
C CYS A 185 11.31 12.59 2.38
N LEU A 186 10.21 11.86 2.31
CA LEU A 186 9.69 11.03 3.38
C LEU A 186 10.45 9.70 3.48
N ASN A 187 10.09 8.88 4.48
CA ASN A 187 10.58 7.51 4.65
C ASN A 187 12.11 7.36 4.61
N ASN A 188 12.84 8.36 5.13
CA ASN A 188 14.30 8.42 5.16
C ASN A 188 14.96 8.47 3.76
N GLY A 189 14.27 9.03 2.75
CA GLY A 189 14.87 9.39 1.47
C GLY A 189 15.85 10.56 1.58
N THR A 190 16.88 10.57 0.73
CA THR A 190 17.86 11.67 0.65
C THR A 190 17.37 12.74 -0.32
N CYS A 191 17.57 14.03 0.00
CA CYS A 191 17.13 15.16 -0.82
C CYS A 191 18.33 15.82 -1.52
N ASP A 192 18.33 15.81 -2.84
CA ASP A 192 19.36 16.44 -3.67
C ASP A 192 18.79 17.68 -4.39
N GLU A 193 19.51 18.80 -4.34
CA GLU A 193 19.05 20.08 -4.88
C GLU A 193 19.28 20.21 -6.40
N LEU A 194 18.18 20.39 -7.15
CA LEU A 194 18.16 20.46 -8.61
C LEU A 194 17.67 21.83 -9.10
N GLY A 195 18.46 22.87 -8.85
CA GLY A 195 18.11 24.24 -9.21
C GLY A 195 17.04 24.80 -8.28
N SER A 196 15.92 25.29 -8.81
CA SER A 196 14.75 25.72 -8.03
C SER A 196 13.78 24.57 -7.72
N SER A 197 14.29 23.35 -7.62
CA SER A 197 13.57 22.10 -7.34
C SER A 197 14.50 21.16 -6.58
N TYR A 198 13.95 20.05 -6.08
CA TYR A 198 14.71 18.93 -5.52
C TYR A 198 14.45 17.65 -6.34
N VAL A 199 15.23 16.61 -6.06
CA VAL A 199 14.90 15.20 -6.35
C VAL A 199 15.08 14.38 -5.07
N CYS A 200 14.21 13.41 -4.84
CA CYS A 200 14.31 12.50 -3.70
C CYS A 200 14.89 11.15 -4.13
N HIS A 201 15.97 10.74 -3.46
CA HIS A 201 16.55 9.41 -3.58
C HIS A 201 15.95 8.50 -2.51
N CYS A 202 14.96 7.71 -2.92
CA CYS A 202 14.20 6.82 -2.03
C CYS A 202 14.98 5.56 -1.65
N PRO A 203 14.87 5.06 -0.40
CA PRO A 203 15.39 3.75 -0.04
C PRO A 203 14.61 2.63 -0.74
N ASP A 204 15.21 1.44 -0.81
CA ASP A 204 14.58 0.25 -1.38
C ASP A 204 13.15 0.05 -0.83
N GLY A 205 12.21 -0.27 -1.72
CA GLY A 205 10.79 -0.48 -1.39
C GLY A 205 9.93 0.79 -1.38
N TYR A 206 10.52 1.98 -1.27
CA TYR A 206 9.80 3.26 -1.30
C TYR A 206 9.86 3.92 -2.68
N ASN A 207 8.82 4.67 -3.04
CA ASN A 207 8.70 5.32 -4.35
C ASN A 207 7.80 6.57 -4.27
N GLY A 208 7.58 7.25 -5.39
CA GLY A 208 6.90 8.55 -5.45
C GLY A 208 7.90 9.71 -5.46
N SER A 209 7.45 10.92 -5.82
CA SER A 209 8.36 12.08 -5.96
C SER A 209 9.00 12.50 -4.63
N ASN A 210 8.35 12.15 -3.52
CA ASN A 210 8.70 12.48 -2.15
C ASN A 210 8.94 11.21 -1.33
N CYS A 211 9.14 10.05 -1.97
CA CYS A 211 9.25 8.74 -1.34
C CYS A 211 8.04 8.36 -0.47
N GLU A 212 6.87 8.92 -0.79
CA GLU A 212 5.63 8.82 -0.02
C GLU A 212 4.88 7.49 -0.22
N ALA A 213 5.12 6.80 -1.33
CA ALA A 213 4.59 5.48 -1.59
C ALA A 213 5.44 4.40 -0.92
N THR A 214 4.76 3.43 -0.31
CA THR A 214 5.34 2.32 0.45
C THR A 214 5.08 0.99 -0.27
N PRO A 215 5.71 -0.12 0.14
CA PRO A 215 5.37 -1.46 -0.35
C PRO A 215 3.88 -1.82 -0.23
N CYS A 216 3.14 -1.21 0.70
CA CYS A 216 1.70 -1.43 0.90
C CYS A 216 0.78 -0.48 0.10
N SER A 217 1.30 0.53 -0.59
CA SER A 217 0.48 1.64 -1.12
C SER A 217 -0.44 1.30 -2.32
N ASN A 218 -0.43 0.06 -2.80
CA ASN A 218 -1.33 -0.46 -3.83
C ASN A 218 -2.16 -1.67 -3.35
N ASP A 219 -2.36 -1.80 -2.02
CA ASP A 219 -3.09 -2.89 -1.37
C ASP A 219 -2.71 -4.31 -1.88
N PRO A 220 -1.42 -4.72 -1.79
CA PRO A 220 -0.93 -5.98 -2.34
C PRO A 220 -1.43 -7.24 -1.60
N CYS A 221 -2.29 -7.08 -0.59
CA CYS A 221 -2.86 -8.15 0.21
C CYS A 221 -4.33 -8.36 -0.18
N LEU A 222 -4.57 -9.40 -0.97
CA LEU A 222 -5.89 -9.78 -1.46
C LEU A 222 -6.78 -10.32 -0.33
N ASN A 223 -8.06 -10.54 -0.64
CA ASN A 223 -9.00 -11.27 0.23
C ASN A 223 -9.13 -10.68 1.66
N GLY A 224 -8.93 -9.38 1.79
CA GLY A 224 -9.03 -8.63 3.04
C GLY A 224 -7.84 -8.80 3.99
N GLY A 225 -6.70 -9.33 3.52
CA GLY A 225 -5.48 -9.42 4.32
C GLY A 225 -4.91 -8.04 4.70
N THR A 226 -4.40 -7.90 5.92
CA THR A 226 -3.79 -6.64 6.38
C THR A 226 -2.36 -6.52 5.87
N CYS A 227 -2.03 -5.45 5.16
CA CYS A 227 -0.66 -5.15 4.74
C CYS A 227 0.14 -4.51 5.88
N THR A 228 1.39 -4.95 6.06
CA THR A 228 2.37 -4.37 6.99
C THR A 228 3.70 -4.18 6.26
N VAL A 229 4.39 -3.07 6.49
CA VAL A 229 5.71 -2.78 5.88
C VAL A 229 6.81 -3.37 6.76
N GLU A 230 7.67 -4.21 6.18
CA GLU A 230 8.82 -4.82 6.83
C GLU A 230 10.10 -4.39 6.10
N GLY A 231 10.64 -3.23 6.50
CA GLY A 231 11.81 -2.62 5.85
C GLY A 231 11.47 -2.15 4.43
N SER A 232 12.12 -2.75 3.44
CA SER A 232 11.90 -2.52 2.00
C SER A 232 10.82 -3.42 1.38
N ALA A 233 10.23 -4.33 2.17
CA ALA A 233 9.21 -5.28 1.72
C ALA A 233 7.85 -5.02 2.37
N PHE A 234 6.82 -5.74 1.91
CA PHE A 234 5.56 -5.89 2.64
C PHE A 234 5.40 -7.32 3.13
N ARG A 235 4.62 -7.48 4.21
CA ARG A 235 4.14 -8.75 4.72
C ARG A 235 2.62 -8.66 4.88
N CYS A 236 1.90 -9.59 4.26
CA CYS A 236 0.46 -9.72 4.42
C CYS A 236 0.11 -10.58 5.63
N SER A 237 -0.89 -10.16 6.40
CA SER A 237 -1.53 -10.96 7.45
C SER A 237 -2.93 -11.36 6.98
N CYS A 238 -3.05 -12.61 6.50
CA CYS A 238 -4.25 -13.10 5.83
C CYS A 238 -5.42 -13.35 6.78
N THR A 239 -6.64 -13.16 6.28
CA THR A 239 -7.87 -13.48 7.02
C THR A 239 -8.05 -15.00 7.13
N PRO A 240 -8.82 -15.52 8.12
CA PRO A 240 -9.04 -16.97 8.32
C PRO A 240 -9.79 -17.67 7.17
N ARG A 241 -9.04 -17.94 6.09
CA ARG A 241 -9.37 -18.73 4.91
C ARG A 241 -8.21 -18.83 3.91
N TYR A 242 -7.34 -17.82 3.86
CA TYR A 242 -6.40 -17.62 2.75
C TYR A 242 -4.93 -17.77 3.18
N THR A 243 -4.09 -18.20 2.24
CA THR A 243 -2.62 -18.33 2.36
C THR A 243 -1.92 -17.72 1.14
N GLY A 244 -0.61 -17.91 1.01
CA GLY A 244 0.21 -17.21 0.00
C GLY A 244 0.78 -15.89 0.51
N ASN A 245 1.66 -15.26 -0.28
CA ASN A 245 2.37 -14.03 0.14
C ASN A 245 1.48 -12.79 0.06
N SER A 246 0.48 -12.81 -0.81
CA SER A 246 -0.52 -11.78 -1.05
C SER A 246 -1.93 -12.23 -0.64
N CYS A 247 -2.05 -13.30 0.18
CA CYS A 247 -3.33 -13.91 0.57
C CYS A 247 -4.19 -14.39 -0.62
N GLU A 248 -3.51 -14.80 -1.70
CA GLU A 248 -4.05 -15.22 -2.98
C GLU A 248 -4.52 -16.69 -3.01
N GLU A 249 -3.94 -17.54 -2.17
CA GLU A 249 -4.25 -18.98 -2.16
C GLU A 249 -5.47 -19.29 -1.29
N THR A 250 -6.39 -20.07 -1.83
CA THR A 250 -7.50 -20.69 -1.10
C THR A 250 -7.20 -22.17 -0.77
N PRO A 251 -7.97 -22.83 0.12
CA PRO A 251 -7.76 -24.24 0.44
C PRO A 251 -7.88 -25.18 -0.78
N CYS A 252 -8.66 -24.80 -1.79
CA CYS A 252 -8.84 -25.56 -3.03
C CYS A 252 -7.84 -25.18 -4.14
N SER A 253 -7.10 -24.08 -3.99
CA SER A 253 -6.21 -23.53 -5.05
C SER A 253 -5.06 -24.47 -5.45
N LYS A 254 -4.68 -25.42 -4.58
CA LYS A 254 -3.65 -26.45 -4.84
C LYS A 254 -4.24 -27.80 -5.30
N GLN A 255 -5.51 -27.81 -5.74
CA GLN A 255 -6.23 -28.97 -6.27
C GLN A 255 -6.07 -30.24 -5.40
N PRO A 256 -6.43 -30.19 -4.10
CA PRO A 256 -6.19 -31.29 -3.17
C PRO A 256 -7.07 -32.54 -3.43
N CYS A 257 -8.14 -32.40 -4.21
CA CYS A 257 -9.06 -33.48 -4.56
C CYS A 257 -8.57 -34.21 -5.82
N LEU A 258 -8.17 -35.47 -5.66
CA LEU A 258 -7.68 -36.31 -6.74
C LEU A 258 -8.84 -36.96 -7.51
N ASN A 259 -8.50 -37.69 -8.58
CA ASN A 259 -9.44 -38.55 -9.32
C ASN A 259 -10.72 -37.83 -9.79
N ASN A 260 -10.60 -36.55 -10.17
CA ASN A 260 -11.68 -35.69 -10.63
C ASN A 260 -12.80 -35.43 -9.59
N GLY A 261 -12.46 -35.42 -8.30
CA GLY A 261 -13.37 -34.94 -7.24
C GLY A 261 -13.45 -33.40 -7.21
N THR A 262 -14.65 -32.88 -6.96
CA THR A 262 -14.89 -31.43 -6.80
C THR A 262 -14.38 -30.95 -5.44
N CYS A 263 -13.82 -29.74 -5.39
CA CYS A 263 -13.30 -29.14 -4.15
C CYS A 263 -14.18 -27.97 -3.70
N ASP A 264 -14.76 -28.09 -2.51
CA ASP A 264 -15.59 -27.06 -1.88
C ASP A 264 -14.86 -26.48 -0.67
N GLU A 265 -14.90 -25.15 -0.49
CA GLU A 265 -14.17 -24.43 0.56
C GLU A 265 -14.97 -24.33 1.86
N LEU A 266 -14.42 -24.86 2.96
CA LEU A 266 -15.06 -24.94 4.27
C LEU A 266 -14.21 -24.24 5.34
N GLY A 267 -14.32 -22.92 5.40
CA GLY A 267 -13.49 -22.10 6.29
C GLY A 267 -12.01 -22.21 5.91
N SER A 268 -11.12 -22.36 6.88
CA SER A 268 -9.67 -22.58 6.63
C SER A 268 -9.32 -24.02 6.22
N SER A 269 -10.25 -24.72 5.55
CA SER A 269 -10.13 -26.10 5.09
C SER A 269 -10.91 -26.27 3.78
N TYR A 270 -10.74 -27.40 3.11
CA TYR A 270 -11.59 -27.85 2.00
C TYR A 270 -12.38 -29.10 2.41
N VAL A 271 -13.37 -29.45 1.58
CA VAL A 271 -14.02 -30.76 1.51
C VAL A 271 -13.96 -31.23 0.05
N CYS A 272 -13.60 -32.49 -0.16
CA CYS A 272 -13.62 -33.09 -1.49
C CYS A 272 -14.91 -33.90 -1.70
N HIS A 273 -15.66 -33.59 -2.75
CA HIS A 273 -16.80 -34.35 -3.22
C HIS A 273 -16.31 -35.37 -4.26
N CYS A 274 -16.06 -36.59 -3.78
CA CYS A 274 -15.49 -37.66 -4.60
C CYS A 274 -16.51 -38.24 -5.59
N PRO A 275 -16.10 -38.61 -6.81
CA PRO A 275 -16.94 -39.34 -7.74
C PRO A 275 -17.18 -40.76 -7.22
N ASP A 276 -18.21 -41.43 -7.78
CA ASP A 276 -18.53 -42.81 -7.44
C ASP A 276 -17.30 -43.72 -7.51
N GLY A 277 -16.99 -44.37 -6.40
CA GLY A 277 -15.86 -45.30 -6.29
C GLY A 277 -14.52 -44.67 -5.88
N TYR A 278 -14.53 -43.42 -5.45
CA TYR A 278 -13.39 -42.78 -4.78
C TYR A 278 -13.76 -42.33 -3.36
N ASN A 279 -12.80 -42.39 -2.43
CA ASN A 279 -13.00 -42.11 -1.01
C ASN A 279 -11.75 -41.48 -0.35
N GLY A 280 -11.86 -41.19 0.95
CA GLY A 280 -10.86 -40.47 1.73
C GLY A 280 -10.96 -38.95 1.51
N SER A 281 -10.34 -38.16 2.39
CA SER A 281 -10.43 -36.68 2.40
C SER A 281 -10.00 -36.00 1.10
N ASN A 282 -9.25 -36.72 0.26
CA ASN A 282 -8.64 -36.24 -0.98
C ASN A 282 -9.05 -37.09 -2.20
N CYS A 283 -10.09 -37.93 -2.08
CA CYS A 283 -10.57 -38.85 -3.13
C CYS A 283 -9.49 -39.80 -3.68
N LYS A 284 -8.47 -40.11 -2.89
CA LYS A 284 -7.33 -40.94 -3.27
C LYS A 284 -7.64 -42.44 -3.17
N GLU A 285 -8.46 -42.82 -2.20
CA GLU A 285 -8.76 -44.22 -1.91
C GLU A 285 -9.78 -44.76 -2.91
N THR A 286 -9.69 -46.05 -3.24
CA THR A 286 -10.68 -46.75 -4.07
C THR A 286 -11.11 -48.04 -3.37
N PRO A 287 -12.29 -48.60 -3.71
CA PRO A 287 -12.70 -49.93 -3.26
C PRO A 287 -11.73 -51.08 -3.62
N CYS A 288 -10.72 -50.85 -4.46
CA CYS A 288 -9.70 -51.83 -4.85
C CYS A 288 -8.37 -51.71 -4.08
N VAL A 289 -8.27 -50.84 -3.07
CA VAL A 289 -7.05 -50.72 -2.25
C VAL A 289 -6.79 -52.01 -1.46
N GLY A 290 -5.59 -52.57 -1.61
CA GLY A 290 -5.14 -53.76 -0.86
C GLY A 290 -5.53 -55.10 -1.47
N ASP A 291 -5.76 -55.15 -2.79
CA ASP A 291 -6.10 -56.37 -3.56
C ASP A 291 -7.23 -57.21 -2.94
N PRO A 292 -8.44 -56.64 -2.75
CA PRO A 292 -9.55 -57.31 -2.08
C PRO A 292 -10.14 -58.48 -2.90
N CYS A 293 -9.81 -58.57 -4.18
CA CYS A 293 -10.24 -59.65 -5.06
C CYS A 293 -9.33 -60.87 -4.91
N LEU A 294 -9.94 -62.00 -4.57
CA LEU A 294 -9.22 -63.25 -4.32
C LEU A 294 -8.83 -63.94 -5.65
N ASN A 295 -7.94 -64.92 -5.57
CA ASN A 295 -7.75 -65.95 -6.59
C ASN A 295 -7.39 -65.46 -8.03
N GLU A 296 -6.62 -64.37 -8.17
CA GLU A 296 -6.23 -63.73 -9.45
C GLU A 296 -7.36 -62.98 -10.19
N GLU A 297 -8.47 -62.66 -9.54
CA GLU A 297 -9.57 -61.88 -10.14
C GLU A 297 -9.21 -60.39 -10.27
N THR A 298 -9.49 -59.77 -11.41
CA THR A 298 -9.20 -58.34 -11.60
C THR A 298 -10.23 -57.46 -10.91
N CYS A 299 -9.77 -56.57 -10.03
CA CYS A 299 -10.59 -55.60 -9.34
C CYS A 299 -10.91 -54.40 -10.23
N THR A 300 -12.19 -54.15 -10.47
CA THR A 300 -12.69 -52.92 -11.12
C THR A 300 -13.55 -52.12 -10.15
N VAL A 301 -13.55 -50.80 -10.30
CA VAL A 301 -14.38 -49.91 -9.48
C VAL A 301 -15.82 -49.90 -10.04
N ASN A 302 -16.82 -50.11 -9.18
CA ASN A 302 -18.22 -50.26 -9.57
C ASN A 302 -19.13 -49.55 -8.56
N GLY A 303 -19.46 -48.29 -8.83
CA GLY A 303 -20.09 -47.42 -7.84
C GLY A 303 -19.19 -47.27 -6.61
N SER A 304 -19.79 -47.16 -5.42
CA SER A 304 -19.08 -47.18 -4.14
C SER A 304 -18.51 -48.56 -3.71
N SER A 305 -18.53 -49.55 -4.61
CA SER A 305 -18.00 -50.92 -4.39
C SER A 305 -16.87 -51.25 -5.38
N HIS A 306 -16.18 -52.36 -5.16
CA HIS A 306 -15.46 -53.05 -6.23
C HIS A 306 -16.35 -54.11 -6.89
N LEU A 307 -15.96 -54.50 -8.10
CA LEU A 307 -16.38 -55.70 -8.81
C LEU A 307 -15.12 -56.52 -9.14
N CYS A 308 -15.01 -57.71 -8.57
CA CYS A 308 -14.00 -58.68 -8.97
C CYS A 308 -14.47 -59.38 -10.25
N SER A 309 -13.57 -59.59 -11.21
CA SER A 309 -13.92 -60.22 -12.49
C SER A 309 -12.81 -61.12 -13.04
N CYS A 310 -13.19 -62.32 -13.48
CA CYS A 310 -12.35 -63.20 -14.29
C CYS A 310 -12.33 -62.69 -15.75
N LEU A 311 -11.23 -62.08 -16.17
CA LEU A 311 -10.95 -61.81 -17.58
C LEU A 311 -10.69 -63.13 -18.34
N PRO A 312 -10.94 -63.19 -19.67
CA PRO A 312 -10.49 -64.30 -20.49
C PRO A 312 -8.96 -64.38 -20.50
N LYS A 313 -8.39 -65.44 -19.90
CA LYS A 313 -6.95 -65.74 -20.05
C LYS A 313 -6.62 -66.18 -21.48
N TYR A 314 -7.59 -66.75 -22.21
CA TYR A 314 -7.42 -67.38 -23.52
C TYR A 314 -8.68 -67.13 -24.39
N THR A 315 -8.55 -67.07 -25.73
CA THR A 315 -9.60 -66.44 -26.57
C THR A 315 -10.08 -67.15 -27.85
N GLU A 316 -9.35 -68.05 -28.50
CA GLU A 316 -9.76 -68.68 -29.78
C GLU A 316 -8.99 -69.98 -30.08
N ILE A 317 -9.49 -70.83 -30.99
CA ILE A 317 -8.89 -72.13 -31.41
C ILE A 317 -8.97 -72.32 -32.93
N SER A 318 -7.88 -72.81 -33.54
CA SER A 318 -7.84 -73.47 -34.85
C SER A 318 -6.66 -74.47 -34.90
N LEU A 319 -6.72 -75.46 -35.79
CA LEU A 319 -5.79 -76.61 -35.85
C LEU A 319 -5.22 -76.79 -37.27
N GLU A 320 -3.89 -76.88 -37.41
CA GLU A 320 -3.17 -77.39 -38.60
C GLU A 320 -1.82 -78.05 -38.19
N GLU A 321 -1.29 -78.96 -39.01
CA GLU A 321 -0.20 -79.90 -38.67
C GLU A 321 1.21 -79.29 -38.51
N ASN A 322 1.98 -79.78 -37.51
CA ASN A 322 3.06 -80.77 -37.74
C ASN A 322 3.79 -81.17 -36.45
N GLY A 323 4.04 -82.47 -36.22
CA GLY A 323 4.73 -82.89 -34.99
C GLY A 323 5.06 -84.39 -34.77
N ASN A 324 4.83 -85.28 -35.74
CA ASN A 324 5.13 -86.72 -35.68
C ASN A 324 4.42 -87.56 -34.58
N CYS A 325 3.70 -86.92 -33.65
CA CYS A 325 2.43 -87.43 -33.12
C CYS A 325 1.33 -86.55 -33.71
N GLY A 326 0.70 -87.00 -34.80
CA GLY A 326 -0.42 -86.28 -35.42
C GLY A 326 -1.67 -86.39 -34.55
N ILE A 327 -2.02 -85.27 -33.91
CA ILE A 327 -3.32 -85.04 -33.28
C ILE A 327 -4.06 -84.13 -34.25
N ASP A 328 -5.01 -84.70 -35.01
CA ASP A 328 -5.77 -83.94 -36.02
C ASP A 328 -6.92 -83.19 -35.33
N ASN A 329 -7.59 -83.82 -34.35
CA ASN A 329 -8.63 -83.17 -33.54
C ASN A 329 -8.60 -83.55 -32.05
N ASP A 330 -8.18 -84.77 -31.66
CA ASP A 330 -8.08 -85.16 -30.24
C ASP A 330 -6.89 -86.09 -29.94
N CYS A 331 -6.60 -86.34 -28.65
CA CYS A 331 -5.43 -87.14 -28.28
C CYS A 331 -5.58 -88.63 -28.68
N ALA A 332 -6.77 -89.12 -29.02
CA ALA A 332 -7.02 -90.52 -29.39
C ALA A 332 -6.57 -90.86 -30.83
N ASP A 333 -6.43 -89.85 -31.69
CA ASP A 333 -6.05 -90.00 -33.11
C ASP A 333 -4.75 -90.80 -33.33
N ASN A 334 -3.85 -90.86 -32.33
CA ASN A 334 -2.62 -91.67 -32.40
C ASN A 334 -2.32 -92.46 -31.12
N THR A 335 -2.64 -93.76 -31.14
CA THR A 335 -2.46 -94.73 -30.05
C THR A 335 -1.00 -95.10 -29.72
N THR A 336 -0.01 -94.45 -30.34
CA THR A 336 1.42 -94.70 -30.04
C THR A 336 2.07 -93.65 -29.12
N CYS A 337 1.33 -92.62 -28.71
CA CYS A 337 1.84 -91.50 -27.93
C CYS A 337 1.49 -91.66 -26.42
N PRO A 338 2.43 -91.41 -25.48
CA PRO A 338 2.21 -91.61 -24.03
C PRO A 338 1.46 -90.44 -23.38
N SER A 339 0.94 -90.60 -22.16
CA SER A 339 0.41 -89.46 -21.40
C SER A 339 1.49 -88.42 -21.14
N GLY A 340 1.13 -87.15 -21.21
CA GLY A 340 2.11 -86.07 -21.03
C GLY A 340 1.60 -84.70 -21.42
N ILE A 341 2.50 -83.73 -21.39
CA ILE A 341 2.23 -82.35 -21.80
C ILE A 341 2.56 -82.22 -23.29
N TYR A 342 1.53 -82.03 -24.11
CA TYR A 342 1.59 -81.85 -25.56
C TYR A 342 1.50 -80.38 -25.93
N LYS A 343 2.17 -80.00 -27.02
CA LYS A 343 2.22 -78.60 -27.45
C LYS A 343 1.08 -78.24 -28.39
N LEU A 344 0.05 -77.60 -27.85
CA LEU A 344 -0.88 -76.81 -28.66
C LEU A 344 -0.21 -75.48 -29.01
N HIS A 345 -0.21 -75.11 -30.29
CA HIS A 345 0.41 -73.87 -30.76
C HIS A 345 -0.59 -72.70 -30.83
N LEU A 346 -1.27 -72.44 -29.71
CA LEU A 346 -2.21 -71.32 -29.58
C LEU A 346 -1.42 -70.00 -29.41
N THR A 347 -2.01 -68.86 -29.78
CA THR A 347 -1.32 -67.56 -29.80
C THR A 347 -0.85 -67.02 -28.44
N ASN A 348 -1.25 -67.64 -27.31
CA ASN A 348 -0.66 -67.42 -25.97
C ASN A 348 -0.74 -68.65 -25.03
N ILE A 349 -0.96 -69.86 -25.55
CA ILE A 349 -0.77 -71.12 -24.81
C ILE A 349 0.14 -72.00 -25.65
N SER A 350 1.16 -72.59 -25.03
CA SER A 350 2.09 -73.51 -25.70
C SER A 350 1.86 -74.99 -25.39
N GLU A 351 1.13 -75.33 -24.32
CA GLU A 351 1.19 -76.65 -23.65
C GLU A 351 -0.14 -77.01 -22.93
N VAL A 352 -0.63 -78.25 -23.11
CA VAL A 352 -1.77 -78.87 -22.37
C VAL A 352 -1.48 -80.35 -22.08
N TYR A 353 -2.21 -80.99 -21.17
CA TYR A 353 -2.02 -82.41 -20.84
C TYR A 353 -3.00 -83.33 -21.61
N CYS A 354 -2.46 -84.33 -22.32
CA CYS A 354 -3.23 -85.47 -22.83
C CYS A 354 -3.07 -86.67 -21.87
N ASP A 355 -4.17 -87.32 -21.53
CA ASP A 355 -4.17 -88.61 -20.84
C ASP A 355 -4.39 -89.75 -21.85
N MET A 356 -3.44 -90.67 -21.90
CA MET A 356 -3.40 -91.83 -22.79
C MET A 356 -3.39 -93.16 -22.02
N ASP A 357 -3.30 -93.13 -20.69
CA ASP A 357 -3.16 -94.32 -19.84
C ASP A 357 -4.48 -94.72 -19.15
N ILE A 358 -5.39 -93.77 -18.93
CA ILE A 358 -6.64 -93.98 -18.17
C ILE A 358 -7.83 -94.14 -19.12
N ASP A 359 -8.71 -95.11 -18.82
CA ASP A 359 -9.98 -95.39 -19.52
C ASP A 359 -9.88 -95.28 -21.05
N TYR A 360 -9.03 -96.16 -21.61
CA TYR A 360 -8.69 -96.31 -23.04
C TYR A 360 -7.87 -95.17 -23.66
N GLY A 361 -7.59 -94.10 -22.90
CA GLY A 361 -6.78 -92.97 -23.35
C GLY A 361 -7.49 -92.05 -24.36
N GLY A 362 -6.77 -91.02 -24.80
CA GLY A 362 -7.25 -90.06 -25.81
C GLY A 362 -7.85 -88.77 -25.25
N TRP A 363 -7.72 -88.51 -23.96
CA TRP A 363 -8.45 -87.42 -23.28
C TRP A 363 -7.64 -86.12 -23.17
N ILE A 364 -8.14 -85.04 -23.76
CA ILE A 364 -7.65 -83.67 -23.47
C ILE A 364 -8.10 -83.29 -22.06
N VAL A 365 -7.15 -83.06 -21.15
CA VAL A 365 -7.45 -82.70 -19.75
C VAL A 365 -7.77 -81.21 -19.63
N PHE A 366 -9.04 -80.86 -19.84
CA PHE A 366 -9.58 -79.51 -19.65
C PHE A 366 -9.69 -79.08 -18.16
N GLN A 367 -9.52 -80.02 -17.23
CA GLN A 367 -9.48 -79.76 -15.79
C GLN A 367 -8.37 -80.58 -15.12
N ARG A 368 -7.38 -79.91 -14.51
CA ARG A 368 -6.32 -80.57 -13.74
C ARG A 368 -6.33 -80.11 -12.29
N ARG A 369 -6.30 -81.08 -11.35
CA ARG A 369 -6.08 -80.85 -9.92
C ARG A 369 -4.91 -81.71 -9.43
N VAL A 370 -4.14 -81.18 -8.49
CA VAL A 370 -2.82 -81.69 -8.06
C VAL A 370 -2.62 -81.51 -6.54
N ASN A 371 -2.98 -80.35 -5.98
CA ASN A 371 -2.64 -79.98 -4.60
C ASN A 371 -3.61 -79.00 -3.89
N GLY A 372 -4.67 -78.53 -4.56
CA GLY A 372 -5.67 -77.62 -3.99
C GLY A 372 -5.21 -76.17 -3.85
N LYS A 373 -4.10 -75.76 -4.51
CA LYS A 373 -3.62 -74.38 -4.56
C LYS A 373 -4.58 -73.46 -5.33
N VAL A 374 -5.24 -73.97 -6.36
CA VAL A 374 -6.23 -73.24 -7.16
C VAL A 374 -7.62 -73.57 -6.65
N ASN A 375 -8.34 -72.55 -6.16
CA ASN A 375 -9.74 -72.71 -5.79
C ASN A 375 -10.60 -72.98 -7.05
N PHE A 376 -11.37 -74.08 -7.02
CA PHE A 376 -12.37 -74.44 -8.03
C PHE A 376 -13.81 -74.06 -7.63
N TYR A 377 -14.05 -73.63 -6.38
CA TYR A 377 -15.34 -73.05 -5.99
C TYR A 377 -15.36 -71.57 -6.40
N ARG A 378 -15.63 -71.33 -7.69
CA ARG A 378 -15.70 -70.03 -8.36
C ARG A 378 -17.04 -69.85 -9.07
N ASP A 379 -17.31 -68.63 -9.53
CA ASP A 379 -18.53 -68.31 -10.28
C ASP A 379 -18.55 -68.90 -11.71
N TRP A 380 -19.71 -68.81 -12.35
CA TRP A 380 -19.92 -69.32 -13.70
C TRP A 380 -19.12 -68.57 -14.79
N ASN A 381 -18.74 -67.31 -14.58
CA ASN A 381 -17.92 -66.56 -15.54
C ASN A 381 -16.46 -67.04 -15.51
N CYS A 382 -15.90 -67.34 -14.33
CA CYS A 382 -14.59 -67.99 -14.23
C CYS A 382 -14.62 -69.38 -14.87
N TYR A 383 -15.67 -70.18 -14.65
CA TYR A 383 -15.87 -71.44 -15.37
C TYR A 383 -16.08 -71.25 -16.89
N LYS A 384 -16.65 -70.14 -17.33
CA LYS A 384 -16.76 -69.78 -18.74
C LYS A 384 -15.39 -69.46 -19.36
N TYR A 385 -14.54 -68.70 -18.68
CA TYR A 385 -13.34 -68.09 -19.26
C TYR A 385 -12.00 -68.76 -18.92
N GLY A 386 -11.97 -69.69 -17.96
CA GLY A 386 -10.76 -70.39 -17.53
C GLY A 386 -10.09 -69.75 -16.31
N PHE A 387 -9.39 -70.56 -15.52
CA PHE A 387 -8.65 -70.11 -14.34
C PHE A 387 -7.54 -71.09 -13.92
N GLY A 388 -6.57 -70.60 -13.14
CA GLY A 388 -5.40 -71.37 -12.68
C GLY A 388 -4.19 -71.25 -13.62
N ASP A 389 -3.33 -72.26 -13.58
CA ASP A 389 -2.05 -72.38 -14.29
C ASP A 389 -1.93 -73.77 -14.94
N LEU A 390 -1.68 -73.79 -16.26
CA LEU A 390 -1.61 -75.01 -17.07
C LEU A 390 -0.53 -76.00 -16.61
N ASN A 391 0.55 -75.49 -16.03
CA ASN A 391 1.66 -76.30 -15.53
C ASN A 391 1.31 -77.04 -14.22
N SER A 392 0.31 -76.58 -13.47
CA SER A 392 -0.09 -77.12 -12.18
C SER A 392 -1.58 -77.48 -12.10
N GLU A 393 -2.42 -76.59 -11.56
CA GLU A 393 -3.87 -76.77 -11.43
C GLU A 393 -4.62 -75.74 -12.27
N PHE A 394 -5.59 -76.20 -13.07
CA PHE A 394 -6.36 -75.32 -13.94
C PHE A 394 -7.75 -75.86 -14.31
N TRP A 395 -8.60 -74.92 -14.70
CA TRP A 395 -9.78 -75.13 -15.53
C TRP A 395 -9.55 -74.38 -16.84
N LEU A 396 -9.64 -75.05 -18.00
CA LEU A 396 -9.28 -74.43 -19.28
C LEU A 396 -10.23 -73.28 -19.64
N GLY A 397 -11.53 -73.45 -19.37
CA GLY A 397 -12.59 -72.48 -19.69
C GLY A 397 -13.60 -73.06 -20.68
N LYS A 398 -14.90 -72.94 -20.38
CA LYS A 398 -15.96 -73.48 -21.26
C LYS A 398 -15.98 -72.82 -22.65
N ASN A 399 -15.61 -71.55 -22.76
CA ASN A 399 -15.52 -70.83 -24.03
C ASN A 399 -14.44 -71.35 -24.99
N LEU A 400 -13.62 -72.32 -24.58
CA LEU A 400 -12.59 -72.98 -25.40
C LEU A 400 -12.98 -74.42 -25.75
N LEU A 401 -14.22 -74.82 -25.49
CA LEU A 401 -14.74 -76.19 -25.67
C LEU A 401 -15.99 -76.21 -26.58
N TYR A 402 -16.27 -75.11 -27.28
CA TYR A 402 -17.44 -74.86 -28.15
C TYR A 402 -17.12 -73.84 -29.23
#